data_AF-A0A369XMY9-F1
#
_entry.id   AF-A0A369XMY9-F1
#
_cell.length_a   1.000
_cell.length_b   1.000
_cell.length_c   1.000
_cell.angle_alpha   90.00
_cell.angle_beta   90.00
_cell.angle_gamma   90.00
#
_symmetry.space_group_name_H-M   'P 1'
#
loop_
_entity.id
_entity.type
_entity.pdbx_description
1 polymer ?
#
loop_
_entity_poly.entity_id
_entity_poly.type
_entity_poly.pdbx_seq_one_letter_code
_entity_poly.pdbx_strand_id
1 'polypeptide(L)'
;MSFAAGAAWWGRDWLPLRGLINPCLAPALPDRLAEHPVVRDVLAGLDPAKLWDCHVHLVGTGDSDPAKEWVNPALDSIWHPSQFLQKRLYTNAACVDDAGGGDASFLARLASLIDPDSGMRLMLLAFDYNHAADGRRHPELSTFFVANEYAQSVAATRSNWEWICSVHPYREDAIEALEWAAAHGARAVKWLPPAMGMDPASPRCDRFYQALQRLDLPLLTHGGHELAAEGGGHQDYGDPLRLRRPLEQGVRVIVAHCASLGETAKGGESGKPSRGLRNFQAFLGMMREPAHEKLLFGDLSAVTQINRAPEALQTLLLAEDLHQRLLNGSDYPLTGILPLFSLQQLERLGLLDAQTADVVAEIQKHNPLLFDLVLKRNLVWKGHRFPRQVFETADFFLPKAHHGRRQRL
;
A
#
# COMPACT_ATOMS: atom_id res chain seq x y z
N MET A 1 -19.06 -3.22 3.88
CA MET A 1 -19.49 -4.60 3.53
C MET A 1 -18.41 -5.55 4.00
N SER A 2 -18.72 -6.39 4.99
CA SER A 2 -17.75 -7.32 5.62
C SER A 2 -17.16 -8.29 4.58
N PHE A 3 -15.95 -8.80 4.84
CA PHE A 3 -15.29 -9.90 4.12
C PHE A 3 -16.26 -11.03 3.69
N ALA A 4 -17.29 -11.29 4.49
CA ALA A 4 -18.31 -12.31 4.22
C ALA A 4 -19.29 -11.97 3.08
N ALA A 5 -19.55 -10.69 2.78
CA ALA A 5 -20.51 -10.30 1.74
C ALA A 5 -19.98 -10.49 0.30
N GLY A 6 -18.65 -10.57 0.14
CA GLY A 6 -18.02 -10.94 -1.13
C GLY A 6 -18.17 -12.43 -1.49
N ALA A 7 -18.44 -13.29 -0.50
CA ALA A 7 -18.45 -14.75 -0.65
C ALA A 7 -19.64 -15.29 -1.48
N ALA A 8 -20.75 -14.55 -1.56
CA ALA A 8 -21.95 -15.01 -2.28
C ALA A 8 -21.93 -14.70 -3.78
N TRP A 9 -21.03 -13.83 -4.25
CA TRP A 9 -21.01 -13.34 -5.64
C TRP A 9 -19.98 -14.04 -6.55
N TRP A 10 -19.09 -14.84 -5.97
CA TRP A 10 -17.91 -15.38 -6.65
C TRP A 10 -17.90 -16.87 -6.35
N GLY A 11 -17.95 -17.72 -7.38
CA GLY A 11 -18.22 -19.16 -7.27
C GLY A 11 -17.19 -19.96 -6.46
N ARG A 12 -17.07 -21.25 -6.79
CA ARG A 12 -16.28 -22.31 -6.12
C ARG A 12 -14.79 -22.00 -5.78
N ASP A 13 -14.30 -20.82 -6.14
CA ASP A 13 -12.91 -20.33 -6.04
C ASP A 13 -12.60 -19.56 -4.74
N TRP A 14 -13.61 -19.28 -3.91
CA TRP A 14 -13.43 -18.51 -2.67
C TRP A 14 -12.98 -19.36 -1.47
N LEU A 15 -12.98 -20.70 -1.59
CA LEU A 15 -12.47 -21.58 -0.54
C LEU A 15 -10.94 -21.54 -0.55
N PRO A 16 -10.28 -21.04 0.51
CA PRO A 16 -8.83 -20.96 0.54
C PRO A 16 -8.23 -22.35 0.65
N LEU A 17 -7.89 -22.94 -0.50
CA LEU A 17 -7.17 -24.21 -0.59
C LEU A 17 -5.80 -24.16 0.12
N ARG A 18 -5.30 -22.95 0.43
CA ARG A 18 -3.99 -22.69 1.03
C ARG A 18 -4.03 -22.43 2.54
N GLY A 19 -5.19 -22.61 3.18
CA GLY A 19 -5.38 -22.46 4.63
C GLY A 19 -5.64 -21.03 5.09
N LEU A 20 -6.10 -20.88 6.34
CA LEU A 20 -6.40 -19.59 6.97
C LEU A 20 -5.27 -19.08 7.90
N ILE A 21 -4.40 -19.99 8.35
CA ILE A 21 -3.32 -19.72 9.30
C ILE A 21 -2.01 -19.61 8.52
N ASN A 22 -1.22 -18.58 8.80
CA ASN A 22 0.11 -18.44 8.23
C ASN A 22 1.05 -19.39 9.01
N PRO A 23 1.72 -20.35 8.36
CA PRO A 23 2.63 -21.26 9.05
C PRO A 23 3.83 -20.56 9.68
N CYS A 24 4.13 -19.31 9.29
CA CYS A 24 5.19 -18.49 9.87
C CYS A 24 6.54 -19.19 9.89
N LEU A 25 6.89 -19.82 8.76
CA LEU A 25 8.16 -20.52 8.62
C LEU A 25 9.31 -19.51 8.67
N ALA A 26 10.51 -20.03 8.96
CA ALA A 26 11.72 -19.24 9.00
C ALA A 26 11.86 -18.39 7.72
N PRO A 27 12.17 -17.08 7.81
CA PRO A 27 12.26 -16.19 6.65
C PRO A 27 13.24 -16.66 5.58
N ALA A 28 14.36 -17.26 6.01
CA ALA A 28 15.34 -17.86 5.12
C ALA A 28 14.70 -19.02 4.36
N LEU A 29 14.77 -18.95 3.03
CA LEU A 29 14.27 -20.01 2.18
C LEU A 29 15.18 -21.25 2.29
N PRO A 30 14.63 -22.48 2.28
CA PRO A 30 15.43 -23.68 2.05
C PRO A 30 16.18 -23.59 0.72
N ASP A 31 17.38 -24.20 0.63
CA ASP A 31 18.24 -24.15 -0.55
C ASP A 31 17.48 -24.49 -1.85
N ARG A 32 16.59 -25.50 -1.79
CA ARG A 32 15.72 -25.88 -2.93
C ARG A 32 14.91 -24.72 -3.51
N LEU A 33 14.40 -23.84 -2.65
CA LEU A 33 13.63 -22.65 -3.06
C LEU A 33 14.54 -21.49 -3.41
N ALA A 34 15.58 -21.23 -2.60
CA ALA A 34 16.52 -20.15 -2.83
C ALA A 34 17.24 -20.29 -4.18
N GLU A 35 17.57 -21.52 -4.57
CA GLU A 35 18.23 -21.85 -5.83
C GLU A 35 17.27 -22.07 -7.00
N HIS A 36 15.95 -22.04 -6.75
CA HIS A 36 14.96 -22.22 -7.81
C HIS A 36 15.06 -21.06 -8.84
N PRO A 37 15.01 -21.32 -10.16
CA PRO A 37 15.18 -20.28 -11.19
C PRO A 37 14.27 -19.06 -11.01
N VAL A 38 12.99 -19.30 -10.72
CA VAL A 38 11.98 -18.25 -10.43
C VAL A 38 12.41 -17.28 -9.32
N VAL A 39 13.14 -17.76 -8.31
CA VAL A 39 13.63 -16.94 -7.19
C VAL A 39 14.96 -16.29 -7.55
N ARG A 40 15.91 -17.06 -8.09
CA ARG A 40 17.23 -16.54 -8.49
C ARG A 40 17.13 -15.41 -9.51
N ASP A 41 16.21 -15.53 -10.46
CA ASP A 41 16.07 -14.60 -11.56
C ASP A 41 15.14 -13.43 -11.22
N VAL A 42 14.59 -13.36 -9.99
CA VAL A 42 13.64 -12.30 -9.60
C VAL A 42 14.26 -10.90 -9.75
N LEU A 43 15.54 -10.78 -9.40
CA LEU A 43 16.34 -9.55 -9.50
C LEU A 43 17.05 -9.41 -10.85
N ALA A 44 16.90 -10.38 -11.78
CA ALA A 44 17.58 -10.31 -13.07
C ALA A 44 17.15 -9.06 -13.86
N GLY A 45 18.15 -8.25 -14.20
CA GLY A 45 17.96 -6.99 -14.92
C GLY A 45 17.44 -5.82 -14.07
N LEU A 46 17.32 -6.00 -12.75
CA LEU A 46 17.04 -4.93 -11.78
C LEU A 46 18.34 -4.42 -11.15
N ASP A 47 18.37 -3.14 -10.81
CA ASP A 47 19.29 -2.59 -9.81
C ASP A 47 18.64 -2.69 -8.41
N PRO A 48 19.13 -3.57 -7.51
CA PRO A 48 18.53 -3.73 -6.18
C PRO A 48 18.53 -2.44 -5.36
N ALA A 49 19.50 -1.54 -5.56
CA ALA A 49 19.55 -0.25 -4.87
C ALA A 49 18.39 0.68 -5.24
N LYS A 50 17.77 0.44 -6.41
CA LYS A 50 16.60 1.17 -6.89
C LYS A 50 15.28 0.50 -6.56
N LEU A 51 15.30 -0.73 -6.06
CA LEU A 51 14.08 -1.47 -5.71
C LEU A 51 13.59 -1.04 -4.34
N TRP A 52 12.69 -0.05 -4.33
CA TRP A 52 12.05 0.42 -3.11
C TRP A 52 10.59 -0.07 -3.09
N ASP A 53 10.21 -0.77 -2.03
CA ASP A 53 8.82 -1.08 -1.74
C ASP A 53 8.17 0.15 -1.09
N CYS A 54 7.36 0.87 -1.85
CA CYS A 54 6.80 2.15 -1.40
C CYS A 54 5.61 2.04 -0.44
N HIS A 55 5.18 0.84 -0.08
CA HIS A 55 3.93 0.65 0.67
C HIS A 55 4.06 -0.50 1.66
N VAL A 56 4.72 -0.22 2.80
CA VAL A 56 4.88 -1.14 3.92
C VAL A 56 4.28 -0.51 5.18
N HIS A 57 3.17 -1.06 5.68
CA HIS A 57 2.54 -0.55 6.89
C HIS A 57 3.34 -0.93 8.13
N LEU A 58 3.63 0.06 8.98
CA LEU A 58 3.93 -0.20 10.38
C LEU A 58 2.61 -0.40 11.11
N VAL A 59 2.52 -1.49 11.86
CA VAL A 59 1.35 -1.81 12.68
C VAL A 59 1.87 -2.36 14.00
N GLY A 60 1.45 -1.75 15.09
CA GLY A 60 1.70 -2.18 16.45
C GLY A 60 0.42 -2.06 17.27
N THR A 61 0.40 -2.71 18.42
CA THR A 61 -0.63 -2.54 19.45
C THR A 61 -0.33 -1.39 20.41
N GLY A 62 0.89 -0.83 20.38
CA GLY A 62 1.33 0.22 21.29
C GLY A 62 1.77 -0.30 22.65
N ASP A 63 2.15 -1.58 22.73
CA ASP A 63 2.67 -2.17 23.95
C ASP A 63 4.10 -1.69 24.27
N SER A 64 4.83 -1.22 23.25
CA SER A 64 6.16 -0.62 23.41
C SER A 64 6.10 0.87 23.75
N ASP A 65 5.26 1.65 23.07
CA ASP A 65 5.04 3.07 23.37
C ASP A 65 3.60 3.49 22.98
N PRO A 66 2.64 3.49 23.92
CA PRO A 66 1.23 3.76 23.64
C PRO A 66 0.95 5.23 23.25
N ALA A 67 1.93 6.13 23.41
CA ALA A 67 1.81 7.50 22.92
C ALA A 67 2.13 7.61 21.42
N LYS A 68 2.81 6.61 20.86
CA LYS A 68 3.32 6.61 19.50
C LYS A 68 2.65 5.59 18.59
N GLU A 69 2.17 4.50 19.15
CA GLU A 69 1.35 3.52 18.45
C GLU A 69 0.07 3.28 19.24
N TRP A 70 -1.04 3.13 18.53
CA TRP A 70 -2.33 2.90 19.17
C TRP A 70 -3.24 2.11 18.24
N VAL A 71 -4.02 1.19 18.81
CA VAL A 71 -5.09 0.45 18.11
C VAL A 71 -6.41 0.67 18.82
N ASN A 72 -7.49 0.66 18.05
CA ASN A 72 -8.82 0.81 18.61
C ASN A 72 -9.16 -0.38 19.54
N PRO A 73 -9.56 -0.15 20.79
CA PRO A 73 -9.95 -1.23 21.72
C PRO A 73 -11.08 -2.13 21.19
N ALA A 74 -11.88 -1.65 20.23
CA ALA A 74 -12.88 -2.47 19.57
C ALA A 74 -12.27 -3.65 18.78
N LEU A 75 -11.02 -3.55 18.33
CA LEU A 75 -10.27 -4.65 17.72
C LEU A 75 -9.96 -5.80 18.69
N ASP A 76 -10.04 -5.56 20.00
CA ASP A 76 -9.87 -6.58 21.05
C ASP A 76 -11.20 -7.10 21.61
N SER A 77 -12.32 -6.56 21.12
CA SER A 77 -13.63 -6.87 21.64
C SER A 77 -14.36 -7.88 20.78
N ILE A 78 -14.74 -9.01 21.37
CA ILE A 78 -15.62 -10.00 20.74
C ILE A 78 -17.00 -9.44 20.35
N TRP A 79 -17.39 -8.30 20.93
CA TRP A 79 -18.62 -7.58 20.60
C TRP A 79 -18.52 -6.80 19.29
N HIS A 80 -17.31 -6.67 18.74
CA HIS A 80 -17.01 -6.15 17.40
C HIS A 80 -16.36 -7.26 16.54
N PRO A 81 -17.11 -8.32 16.19
CA PRO A 81 -16.52 -9.55 15.65
C PRO A 81 -15.78 -9.39 14.31
N SER A 82 -16.16 -8.40 13.47
CA SER A 82 -15.43 -8.10 12.23
C SER A 82 -14.04 -7.54 12.52
N GLN A 83 -13.95 -6.55 13.40
CA GLN A 83 -12.71 -5.90 13.82
C GLN A 83 -11.82 -6.87 14.62
N PHE A 84 -12.41 -7.67 15.51
CA PHE A 84 -11.70 -8.72 16.24
C PHE A 84 -11.04 -9.75 15.30
N LEU A 85 -11.78 -10.23 14.30
CA LEU A 85 -11.24 -11.14 13.29
C LEU A 85 -10.14 -10.47 12.45
N GLN A 86 -10.33 -9.20 12.11
CA GLN A 86 -9.37 -8.41 11.35
C GLN A 86 -8.01 -8.29 12.07
N LYS A 87 -8.01 -7.93 13.36
CA LYS A 87 -6.77 -7.89 14.17
C LYS A 87 -6.05 -9.23 14.13
N ARG A 88 -6.78 -10.33 14.36
CA ARG A 88 -6.21 -11.69 14.32
C ARG A 88 -5.61 -12.06 12.96
N LEU A 89 -6.26 -11.67 11.86
CA LEU A 89 -5.73 -11.89 10.52
C LEU A 89 -4.41 -11.14 10.31
N TYR A 90 -4.30 -9.89 10.77
CA TYR A 90 -3.07 -9.10 10.67
C TYR A 90 -1.94 -9.64 11.56
N THR A 91 -2.23 -9.96 12.83
CA THR A 91 -1.25 -10.60 13.74
C THR A 91 -0.71 -11.91 13.16
N ASN A 92 -1.60 -12.76 12.63
CA ASN A 92 -1.22 -14.01 11.97
C ASN A 92 -0.41 -13.76 10.68
N ALA A 93 -0.78 -12.78 9.86
CA ALA A 93 -0.06 -12.47 8.62
C ALA A 93 1.35 -11.92 8.88
N ALA A 94 1.47 -11.09 9.91
CA ALA A 94 2.73 -10.53 10.37
C ALA A 94 3.52 -11.49 11.28
N CYS A 95 3.00 -12.68 11.58
CA CYS A 95 3.66 -13.68 12.44
C CYS A 95 4.11 -13.10 13.79
N VAL A 96 3.28 -12.22 14.36
CA VAL A 96 3.55 -11.58 15.65
C VAL A 96 3.37 -12.61 16.78
N ASP A 97 4.39 -12.71 17.61
CA ASP A 97 4.38 -13.48 18.86
C ASP A 97 4.18 -12.54 20.05
N ASP A 98 2.99 -12.61 20.65
CA ASP A 98 2.58 -11.77 21.77
C ASP A 98 3.35 -12.09 23.08
N ALA A 99 4.04 -13.22 23.17
CA ALA A 99 4.74 -13.63 24.40
C ALA A 99 5.92 -12.71 24.78
N GLY A 100 6.50 -12.00 23.81
CA GLY A 100 7.66 -11.10 23.98
C GLY A 100 7.37 -9.61 23.74
N GLY A 101 6.10 -9.26 23.49
CA GLY A 101 5.68 -7.92 23.07
C GLY A 101 5.41 -7.85 21.56
N GLY A 102 4.20 -7.44 21.20
CA GLY A 102 3.68 -7.47 19.84
C GLY A 102 4.42 -6.54 18.89
N ASP A 103 4.71 -5.30 19.32
CA ASP A 103 5.36 -4.30 18.47
C ASP A 103 6.82 -4.71 18.15
N ALA A 104 7.56 -5.16 19.17
CA ALA A 104 8.93 -5.66 19.01
C ALA A 104 8.99 -6.91 18.13
N SER A 105 8.02 -7.83 18.29
CA SER A 105 7.91 -9.03 17.47
C SER A 105 7.62 -8.71 16.01
N PHE A 106 6.71 -7.75 15.74
CA PHE A 106 6.44 -7.24 14.39
C PHE A 106 7.70 -6.69 13.73
N LEU A 107 8.46 -5.83 14.41
CA LEU A 107 9.69 -5.25 13.88
C LEU A 107 10.78 -6.30 13.65
N ALA A 108 10.95 -7.24 14.58
CA ALA A 108 11.90 -8.34 14.44
C ALA A 108 11.55 -9.21 13.22
N ARG A 109 10.26 -9.51 13.03
CA ARG A 109 9.81 -10.23 11.84
C ARG A 109 10.09 -9.42 10.58
N LEU A 110 9.68 -8.15 10.50
CA LEU A 110 9.91 -7.31 9.32
C LEU A 110 11.40 -7.22 8.96
N ALA A 111 12.28 -7.03 9.95
CA ALA A 111 13.73 -6.98 9.77
C ALA A 111 14.31 -8.30 9.25
N SER A 112 13.67 -9.43 9.57
CA SER A 112 14.10 -10.75 9.11
C SER A 112 13.65 -11.10 7.68
N LEU A 113 12.70 -10.35 7.11
CA LEU A 113 12.17 -10.57 5.76
C LEU A 113 13.04 -9.97 4.64
N ILE A 114 13.97 -9.08 5.00
CA ILE A 114 14.84 -8.41 4.03
C ILE A 114 16.27 -8.37 4.57
N ASP A 115 17.21 -8.87 3.76
CA ASP A 115 18.63 -8.78 4.06
C ASP A 115 19.04 -7.29 4.04
N PRO A 116 19.66 -6.75 5.12
CA PRO A 116 20.13 -5.36 5.17
C PRO A 116 21.10 -5.02 4.03
N ASP A 117 21.83 -5.99 3.50
CA ASP A 117 22.83 -5.78 2.46
C ASP A 117 22.30 -6.05 1.04
N SER A 118 21.00 -6.38 0.91
CA SER A 118 20.37 -6.63 -0.40
C SER A 118 20.29 -5.41 -1.32
N GLY A 119 20.52 -4.21 -0.79
CA GLY A 119 20.34 -2.94 -1.50
C GLY A 119 18.88 -2.50 -1.65
N MET A 120 17.93 -3.44 -1.60
CA MET A 120 16.49 -3.17 -1.62
C MET A 120 16.06 -2.38 -0.38
N ARG A 121 15.05 -1.53 -0.51
CA ARG A 121 14.55 -0.72 0.62
C ARG A 121 13.07 -0.87 0.85
N LEU A 122 12.66 -0.73 2.11
CA LEU A 122 11.26 -0.68 2.52
C LEU A 122 10.91 0.75 2.94
N MET A 123 9.75 1.24 2.52
CA MET A 123 9.23 2.55 2.93
C MET A 123 8.11 2.36 3.96
N LEU A 124 8.46 2.61 5.21
CA LEU A 124 7.62 2.41 6.37
C LEU A 124 6.58 3.52 6.50
N LEU A 125 5.29 3.16 6.52
CA LEU A 125 4.19 4.11 6.57
C LEU A 125 3.80 4.44 8.01
N ALA A 126 3.86 5.72 8.37
CA ALA A 126 3.10 6.25 9.50
C ALA A 126 1.60 6.35 9.15
N PHE A 127 0.75 6.57 10.16
CA PHE A 127 -0.69 6.65 9.97
C PHE A 127 -1.36 7.54 11.01
N ASP A 128 -1.99 8.63 10.55
CA ASP A 128 -2.65 9.60 11.43
C ASP A 128 -4.10 9.19 11.75
N TYR A 129 -4.64 9.77 12.81
CA TYR A 129 -6.02 9.55 13.25
C TYR A 129 -7.05 10.11 12.26
N ASN A 130 -8.29 9.64 12.43
CA ASN A 130 -9.46 10.34 11.94
C ASN A 130 -9.61 11.71 12.60
N HIS A 131 -9.96 12.73 11.82
CA HIS A 131 -10.28 14.06 12.35
C HIS A 131 -11.57 14.61 11.75
N ALA A 132 -12.28 15.41 12.54
CA ALA A 132 -13.42 16.19 12.08
C ALA A 132 -12.97 17.40 11.25
N ALA A 133 -13.92 18.03 10.57
CA ALA A 133 -13.66 19.21 9.75
C ALA A 133 -13.10 20.40 10.55
N ASP A 134 -13.33 20.47 11.87
CA ASP A 134 -12.78 21.48 12.77
C ASP A 134 -11.36 21.15 13.27
N GLY A 135 -10.78 20.03 12.83
CA GLY A 135 -9.45 19.57 13.25
C GLY A 135 -9.44 18.77 14.54
N ARG A 136 -10.60 18.51 15.17
CA ARG A 136 -10.67 17.67 16.36
C ARG A 136 -10.43 16.21 16.00
N ARG A 137 -9.50 15.57 16.72
CA ARG A 137 -9.20 14.13 16.61
C ARG A 137 -10.40 13.27 17.07
N HIS A 138 -10.69 12.21 16.34
CA HIS A 138 -11.73 11.21 16.62
C HIS A 138 -11.14 9.79 16.72
N PRO A 139 -10.53 9.42 17.87
CA PRO A 139 -9.93 8.10 18.05
C PRO A 139 -10.92 6.95 17.87
N GLU A 140 -12.17 7.14 18.29
CA GLU A 140 -13.23 6.14 18.19
C GLU A 140 -13.61 5.78 16.75
N LEU A 141 -13.35 6.68 15.79
CA LEU A 141 -13.54 6.45 14.36
C LEU A 141 -12.26 5.99 13.66
N SER A 142 -11.17 5.83 14.39
CA SER A 142 -9.86 5.40 13.87
C SER A 142 -9.66 3.92 14.15
N THR A 143 -9.10 3.17 13.20
CA THR A 143 -8.73 1.76 13.42
C THR A 143 -7.41 1.65 14.19
N PHE A 144 -6.42 2.44 13.79
CA PHE A 144 -5.10 2.48 14.42
C PHE A 144 -4.42 3.84 14.15
N PHE A 145 -3.31 4.08 14.85
CA PHE A 145 -2.46 5.26 14.72
C PHE A 145 -1.00 4.85 14.86
N VAL A 146 -0.14 5.47 14.05
CA VAL A 146 1.32 5.35 14.10
C VAL A 146 1.92 6.74 13.93
N ALA A 147 2.60 7.23 14.96
CA ALA A 147 3.22 8.55 14.99
C ALA A 147 4.38 8.67 13.98
N ASN A 148 4.58 9.89 13.47
CA ASN A 148 5.68 10.16 12.54
C ASN A 148 7.05 10.00 13.20
N GLU A 149 7.18 10.42 14.46
CA GLU A 149 8.37 10.26 15.29
C GLU A 149 8.74 8.80 15.47
N TYR A 150 7.74 7.92 15.58
CA TYR A 150 7.97 6.50 15.67
C TYR A 150 8.47 5.92 14.35
N ALA A 151 7.75 6.14 13.25
CA ALA A 151 8.15 5.67 11.93
C ALA A 151 9.56 6.15 11.56
N GLN A 152 9.88 7.42 11.84
CA GLN A 152 11.20 7.99 11.66
C GLN A 152 12.25 7.27 12.51
N SER A 153 11.99 7.06 13.80
CA SER A 153 12.94 6.40 14.70
C SER A 153 13.19 4.94 14.34
N VAL A 154 12.14 4.21 13.91
CA VAL A 154 12.24 2.82 13.44
C VAL A 154 13.05 2.76 12.16
N ALA A 155 12.76 3.61 11.17
CA ALA A 155 13.52 3.64 9.92
C ALA A 155 15.00 3.98 10.15
N ALA A 156 15.31 4.86 11.09
CA ALA A 156 16.70 5.22 11.44
C ALA A 156 17.53 4.05 12.01
N THR A 157 16.90 2.95 12.44
CA THR A 157 17.62 1.77 12.96
C THR A 157 18.31 0.97 11.86
N ARG A 158 17.96 1.16 10.58
CA ARG A 158 18.49 0.36 9.46
C ARG A 158 18.72 1.21 8.22
N SER A 159 19.84 0.96 7.53
CA SER A 159 20.22 1.68 6.29
C SER A 159 19.29 1.39 5.10
N ASN A 160 18.59 0.26 5.13
CA ASN A 160 17.68 -0.17 4.07
C ASN A 160 16.20 0.15 4.37
N TRP A 161 15.92 0.94 5.41
CA TRP A 161 14.58 1.43 5.71
C TRP A 161 14.49 2.93 5.46
N GLU A 162 13.43 3.31 4.76
CA GLU A 162 13.01 4.68 4.54
C GLU A 162 11.62 4.85 5.17
N TRP A 163 11.13 6.08 5.31
CA TRP A 163 9.83 6.30 5.93
C TRP A 163 8.99 7.33 5.18
N ILE A 164 7.67 7.16 5.30
CA ILE A 164 6.63 8.02 4.74
C ILE A 164 5.80 8.51 5.92
N CYS A 165 5.73 9.83 6.07
CA CYS A 165 4.95 10.43 7.13
C CYS A 165 3.45 10.37 6.83
N SER A 166 2.61 10.53 7.83
CA SER A 166 1.17 10.73 7.68
C SER A 166 0.77 11.93 8.52
N VAL A 167 0.12 12.90 7.90
CA VAL A 167 -0.38 14.11 8.58
C VAL A 167 -1.76 14.43 8.05
N HIS A 168 -2.74 14.49 8.94
CA HIS A 168 -4.09 14.87 8.57
C HIS A 168 -4.18 16.36 8.21
N PRO A 169 -4.69 16.76 7.04
CA PRO A 169 -4.63 18.15 6.56
C PRO A 169 -5.49 19.13 7.37
N TYR A 170 -6.47 18.64 8.13
CA TYR A 170 -7.34 19.47 8.97
C TYR A 170 -6.79 19.73 10.36
N ARG A 171 -5.65 19.14 10.74
CA ARG A 171 -5.01 19.44 12.03
C ARG A 171 -4.59 20.92 12.06
N GLU A 172 -4.62 21.51 13.25
CA GLU A 172 -4.16 22.88 13.47
C GLU A 172 -2.66 23.01 13.14
N ASP A 173 -1.87 22.00 13.50
CA ASP A 173 -0.41 21.93 13.30
C ASP A 173 0.00 21.18 12.01
N ALA A 174 -0.91 21.02 11.04
CA ALA A 174 -0.68 20.15 9.89
C ALA A 174 0.54 20.56 9.05
N ILE A 175 0.81 21.86 8.92
CA ILE A 175 1.92 22.36 8.10
C ILE A 175 3.24 22.21 8.86
N GLU A 176 3.24 22.53 10.14
CA GLU A 176 4.39 22.39 11.04
C GLU A 176 4.83 20.93 11.14
N ALA A 177 3.87 20.01 11.31
CA ALA A 177 4.14 18.57 11.34
C ALA A 177 4.70 18.05 10.00
N LEU A 178 4.20 18.56 8.87
CA LEU A 178 4.70 18.21 7.54
C LEU A 178 6.13 18.74 7.31
N GLU A 179 6.40 19.98 7.70
CA GLU A 179 7.73 20.59 7.61
C GLU A 179 8.74 19.86 8.50
N TRP A 180 8.33 19.47 9.70
CA TRP A 180 9.14 18.61 10.56
C TRP A 180 9.45 17.29 9.88
N ALA A 181 8.45 16.60 9.32
CA ALA A 181 8.66 15.32 8.66
C ALA A 181 9.62 15.42 7.47
N ALA A 182 9.46 16.45 6.64
CA ALA A 182 10.38 16.73 5.53
C ALA A 182 11.83 16.95 6.02
N ALA A 183 12.00 17.75 7.07
CA ALA A 183 13.32 18.02 7.66
C ALA A 183 13.98 16.77 8.27
N HIS A 184 13.19 15.77 8.66
CA HIS A 184 13.65 14.51 9.23
C HIS A 184 13.67 13.35 8.21
N GLY A 185 13.62 13.68 6.92
CA GLY A 185 13.89 12.73 5.84
C GLY A 185 12.69 11.90 5.38
N ALA A 186 11.45 12.29 5.70
CA ALA A 186 10.27 11.66 5.11
C ALA A 186 10.34 11.73 3.58
N ARG A 187 10.02 10.61 2.92
CA ARG A 187 10.11 10.48 1.45
C ARG A 187 8.81 10.81 0.72
N ALA A 188 7.69 10.78 1.44
CA ALA A 188 6.35 11.06 0.93
C ALA A 188 5.41 11.36 2.11
N VAL A 189 4.14 11.62 1.78
CA VAL A 189 3.02 11.65 2.72
C VAL A 189 2.03 10.53 2.40
N LYS A 190 1.59 9.78 3.41
CA LYS A 190 0.55 8.76 3.31
C LYS A 190 -0.80 9.33 3.76
N TRP A 191 -1.82 9.18 2.93
CA TRP A 191 -3.22 9.40 3.31
C TRP A 191 -4.09 8.15 3.06
N LEU A 192 -5.16 8.04 3.86
CA LEU A 192 -6.27 7.12 3.64
C LEU A 192 -7.58 7.89 3.87
N PRO A 193 -8.08 8.64 2.88
CA PRO A 193 -9.13 9.62 3.09
C PRO A 193 -10.43 9.04 3.72
N PRO A 194 -10.97 7.89 3.28
CA PRO A 194 -12.09 7.23 3.96
C PRO A 194 -11.90 6.93 5.45
N ALA A 195 -10.71 6.46 5.86
CA ALA A 195 -10.43 6.11 7.25
C ALA A 195 -10.12 7.36 8.09
N MET A 196 -9.38 8.30 7.51
CA MET A 196 -8.96 9.53 8.17
C MET A 196 -10.07 10.59 8.21
N GLY A 197 -11.17 10.44 7.45
CA GLY A 197 -12.29 11.38 7.47
C GLY A 197 -12.02 12.69 6.74
N MET A 198 -11.07 12.70 5.79
CA MET A 198 -10.74 13.87 4.98
C MET A 198 -11.26 13.75 3.55
N ASP A 199 -11.68 14.88 2.97
CA ASP A 199 -12.08 14.97 1.56
C ASP A 199 -10.94 15.59 0.76
N PRO A 200 -10.28 14.85 -0.16
CA PRO A 200 -9.21 15.40 -0.99
C PRO A 200 -9.65 16.56 -1.90
N ALA A 201 -10.94 16.68 -2.22
CA ALA A 201 -11.47 17.78 -3.01
C ALA A 201 -11.79 19.04 -2.18
N SER A 202 -11.62 18.99 -0.86
CA SER A 202 -11.94 20.09 0.04
C SER A 202 -10.93 21.24 -0.09
N PRO A 203 -11.39 22.50 -0.17
CA PRO A 203 -10.50 23.67 -0.10
C PRO A 203 -9.68 23.76 1.19
N ARG A 204 -10.10 23.07 2.26
CA ARG A 204 -9.33 22.99 3.52
C ARG A 204 -7.95 22.36 3.30
N CYS A 205 -7.79 21.51 2.28
CA CYS A 205 -6.54 20.85 1.96
C CYS A 205 -5.56 21.75 1.18
N ASP A 206 -5.96 22.91 0.68
CA ASP A 206 -5.14 23.73 -0.23
C ASP A 206 -3.80 24.15 0.37
N ARG A 207 -3.81 24.59 1.64
CA ARG A 207 -2.58 24.96 2.35
C ARG A 207 -1.63 23.78 2.47
N PHE A 208 -2.18 22.58 2.66
CA PHE A 208 -1.41 21.34 2.70
C PHE A 208 -0.81 21.01 1.34
N TYR A 209 -1.57 21.12 0.25
CA TYR A 209 -1.08 20.90 -1.12
C TYR A 209 0.02 21.88 -1.53
N GLN A 210 -0.13 23.15 -1.16
CA GLN A 210 0.91 24.16 -1.36
C GLN A 210 2.21 23.82 -0.58
N ALA A 211 2.08 23.28 0.63
CA ALA A 211 3.22 22.82 1.41
C ALA A 211 3.89 21.59 0.79
N LEU A 212 3.12 20.59 0.32
CA LEU A 212 3.66 19.44 -0.41
C LEU A 212 4.46 19.86 -1.64
N GLN A 213 3.93 20.79 -2.43
CA GLN A 213 4.60 21.30 -3.61
C GLN A 213 5.90 22.04 -3.25
N ARG A 214 5.86 22.89 -2.21
CA ARG A 214 7.05 23.61 -1.71
C ARG A 214 8.15 22.66 -1.23
N LEU A 215 7.75 21.58 -0.55
CA LEU A 215 8.66 20.59 0.03
C LEU A 215 9.08 19.50 -0.98
N ASP A 216 8.52 19.51 -2.19
CA ASP A 216 8.66 18.45 -3.21
C ASP A 216 8.34 17.04 -2.67
N LEU A 217 7.36 16.94 -1.77
CA LEU A 217 6.91 15.66 -1.21
C LEU A 217 5.72 15.10 -2.01
N PRO A 218 5.81 13.87 -2.53
CA PRO A 218 4.68 13.22 -3.16
C PRO A 218 3.64 12.76 -2.13
N LEU A 219 2.38 12.71 -2.56
CA LEU A 219 1.25 12.22 -1.80
C LEU A 219 0.90 10.79 -2.23
N LEU A 220 1.20 9.80 -1.39
CA LEU A 220 0.68 8.44 -1.49
C LEU A 220 -0.69 8.39 -0.82
N THR A 221 -1.77 8.25 -1.58
CA THR A 221 -3.14 8.25 -1.05
C THR A 221 -3.91 7.03 -1.51
N HIS A 222 -4.75 6.49 -0.64
CA HIS A 222 -5.74 5.52 -1.11
C HIS A 222 -6.71 6.17 -2.07
N GLY A 223 -7.04 5.41 -3.12
CA GLY A 223 -8.16 5.66 -4.01
C GLY A 223 -8.98 4.39 -4.13
N GLY A 224 -10.26 4.53 -4.42
CA GLY A 224 -11.22 3.44 -4.38
C GLY A 224 -11.82 3.18 -2.99
N HIS A 225 -12.61 2.12 -2.89
CA HIS A 225 -13.17 1.68 -1.62
C HIS A 225 -12.09 1.10 -0.70
N GLU A 226 -12.19 1.44 0.58
CA GLU A 226 -11.37 0.90 1.66
C GLU A 226 -12.08 -0.26 2.37
N LEU A 227 -11.36 -1.36 2.60
CA LEU A 227 -11.88 -2.58 3.25
C LEU A 227 -11.04 -3.04 4.46
N ALA A 228 -9.82 -2.54 4.59
CA ALA A 228 -8.80 -2.93 5.57
C ALA A 228 -8.59 -1.89 6.69
N ALA A 229 -9.15 -0.69 6.58
CA ALA A 229 -9.23 0.25 7.68
C ALA A 229 -10.67 0.78 7.79
N GLU A 230 -11.34 0.48 8.90
CA GLU A 230 -12.64 1.05 9.17
C GLU A 230 -12.48 2.54 9.52
N GLY A 231 -13.45 3.35 9.08
CA GLY A 231 -13.50 4.79 9.29
C GLY A 231 -14.93 5.27 9.52
N GLY A 232 -15.11 6.59 9.61
CA GLY A 232 -16.41 7.24 9.83
C GLY A 232 -17.48 7.08 8.72
N GLY A 233 -17.36 6.10 7.83
CA GLY A 233 -18.36 5.80 6.80
C GLY A 233 -18.23 6.57 5.49
N HIS A 234 -17.10 7.25 5.25
CA HIS A 234 -16.88 8.13 4.09
C HIS A 234 -16.16 7.44 2.92
N GLN A 235 -16.73 6.35 2.39
CA GLN A 235 -16.14 5.63 1.25
C GLN A 235 -16.03 6.50 -0.01
N ASP A 236 -16.90 7.51 -0.14
CA ASP A 236 -16.88 8.46 -1.25
C ASP A 236 -15.65 9.36 -1.26
N TYR A 237 -14.94 9.53 -0.13
CA TYR A 237 -13.66 10.23 -0.09
C TYR A 237 -12.54 9.47 -0.80
N GLY A 238 -12.74 8.18 -1.06
CA GLY A 238 -11.85 7.37 -1.89
C GLY A 238 -12.06 7.56 -3.39
N ASP A 239 -13.09 8.29 -3.85
CA ASP A 239 -13.31 8.50 -5.29
C ASP A 239 -12.08 9.18 -5.94
N PRO A 240 -11.41 8.53 -6.92
CA PRO A 240 -10.21 9.08 -7.55
C PRO A 240 -10.41 10.46 -8.17
N LEU A 241 -11.64 10.81 -8.60
CA LEU A 241 -11.93 12.11 -9.17
C LEU A 241 -11.73 13.26 -8.16
N ARG A 242 -11.81 12.99 -6.85
CA ARG A 242 -11.50 13.97 -5.81
C ARG A 242 -10.03 14.37 -5.79
N LEU A 243 -9.15 13.54 -6.37
CA LEU A 243 -7.72 13.82 -6.49
C LEU A 243 -7.38 14.81 -7.60
N ARG A 244 -8.35 15.29 -8.39
CA ARG A 244 -8.11 16.40 -9.33
C ARG A 244 -7.59 17.65 -8.63
N ARG A 245 -8.11 17.95 -7.43
CA ARG A 245 -7.69 19.13 -6.67
C ARG A 245 -6.19 19.15 -6.32
N PRO A 246 -5.60 18.10 -5.70
CA PRO A 246 -4.15 18.08 -5.49
C PRO A 246 -3.36 18.13 -6.81
N LEU A 247 -3.83 17.47 -7.88
CA LEU A 247 -3.17 17.49 -9.20
C LEU A 247 -3.16 18.91 -9.81
N GLU A 248 -4.27 19.65 -9.71
CA GLU A 248 -4.37 21.05 -10.15
C GLU A 248 -3.44 21.99 -9.37
N GLN A 249 -3.12 21.65 -8.11
CA GLN A 249 -2.13 22.34 -7.28
C GLN A 249 -0.67 21.92 -7.58
N GLY A 250 -0.46 21.01 -8.55
CA GLY A 250 0.86 20.54 -8.96
C GLY A 250 1.48 19.50 -8.04
N VAL A 251 0.69 18.86 -7.18
CA VAL A 251 1.16 17.79 -6.28
C VAL A 251 1.38 16.50 -7.09
N ARG A 252 2.51 15.83 -6.84
CA ARG A 252 2.72 14.45 -7.32
C ARG A 252 1.90 13.50 -6.46
N VAL A 253 0.96 12.78 -7.06
CA VAL A 253 0.02 11.87 -6.38
C VAL A 253 0.29 10.44 -6.83
N ILE A 254 0.48 9.54 -5.87
CA ILE A 254 0.50 8.09 -6.06
C ILE A 254 -0.83 7.53 -5.51
N VAL A 255 -1.61 6.90 -6.37
CA VAL A 255 -2.88 6.29 -5.98
C VAL A 255 -2.66 4.83 -5.60
N ALA A 256 -2.91 4.50 -4.34
CA ALA A 256 -2.70 3.17 -3.82
C ALA A 256 -3.56 2.14 -4.53
N HIS A 257 -2.94 1.00 -4.85
CA HIS A 257 -3.59 -0.13 -5.52
C HIS A 257 -4.25 0.26 -6.86
N CYS A 258 -3.81 1.36 -7.48
CA CYS A 258 -4.39 1.94 -8.69
C CYS A 258 -5.91 2.21 -8.60
N ALA A 259 -6.46 2.45 -7.40
CA ALA A 259 -7.91 2.58 -7.18
C ALA A 259 -8.75 1.40 -7.68
N SER A 260 -8.20 0.18 -7.60
CA SER A 260 -8.77 -1.04 -8.18
C SER A 260 -10.06 -1.56 -7.53
N LEU A 261 -10.65 -0.86 -6.54
CA LEU A 261 -11.91 -1.24 -5.91
C LEU A 261 -12.92 -0.10 -5.85
N GLY A 262 -14.20 -0.49 -5.93
CA GLY A 262 -15.32 0.38 -5.58
C GLY A 262 -15.90 1.17 -6.75
N GLU A 263 -16.91 1.97 -6.42
CA GLU A 263 -17.67 2.73 -7.40
C GLU A 263 -17.53 4.24 -7.16
N THR A 264 -17.46 5.02 -8.24
CA THR A 264 -17.46 6.49 -8.17
C THR A 264 -18.84 7.00 -7.78
N ALA A 265 -18.91 8.10 -7.02
CA ALA A 265 -20.17 8.59 -6.44
C ALA A 265 -21.19 9.10 -7.49
N LYS A 266 -20.77 9.34 -8.74
CA LYS A 266 -21.67 9.74 -9.86
C LYS A 266 -21.20 9.15 -11.19
N GLY A 267 -22.09 8.40 -11.87
CA GLY A 267 -21.91 8.06 -13.29
C GLY A 267 -22.53 6.73 -13.71
N GLY A 268 -23.73 6.79 -14.30
CA GLY A 268 -24.35 5.68 -15.03
C GLY A 268 -25.87 5.84 -15.21
N GLU A 269 -26.31 6.73 -16.11
CA GLU A 269 -27.69 6.78 -16.63
C GLU A 269 -28.07 5.52 -17.45
N SER A 270 -27.15 4.60 -17.70
CA SER A 270 -27.48 3.27 -18.20
C SER A 270 -27.70 2.34 -17.00
N GLY A 271 -28.96 1.93 -16.77
CA GLY A 271 -29.37 0.97 -15.72
C GLY A 271 -28.81 -0.45 -15.88
N LYS A 272 -27.51 -0.59 -16.18
CA LYS A 272 -26.75 -1.83 -16.11
C LYS A 272 -25.80 -1.75 -14.91
N PRO A 273 -25.82 -2.73 -13.99
CA PRO A 273 -24.86 -2.78 -12.89
C PRO A 273 -23.44 -2.84 -13.46
N SER A 274 -22.60 -1.86 -13.08
CA SER A 274 -21.19 -1.87 -13.42
C SER A 274 -20.46 -2.93 -12.59
N ARG A 275 -19.44 -3.59 -13.14
CA ARG A 275 -18.69 -4.67 -12.48
C ARG A 275 -17.74 -4.20 -11.35
N GLY A 276 -18.06 -3.14 -10.61
CA GLY A 276 -17.30 -2.72 -9.43
C GLY A 276 -15.93 -2.08 -9.71
N LEU A 277 -15.73 -1.50 -10.91
CA LEU A 277 -14.44 -0.97 -11.37
C LEU A 277 -14.49 0.49 -11.80
N ARG A 278 -15.55 1.22 -11.44
CA ARG A 278 -15.70 2.62 -11.87
C ARG A 278 -14.58 3.49 -11.32
N ASN A 279 -14.12 3.25 -10.09
CA ASN A 279 -12.94 3.95 -9.56
C ASN A 279 -11.68 3.64 -10.35
N PHE A 280 -11.44 2.36 -10.68
CA PHE A 280 -10.30 1.96 -11.50
C PHE A 280 -10.34 2.61 -12.89
N GLN A 281 -11.50 2.60 -13.54
CA GLN A 281 -11.71 3.23 -14.84
C GLN A 281 -11.54 4.74 -14.79
N ALA A 282 -12.06 5.41 -13.75
CA ALA A 282 -11.87 6.84 -13.54
C ALA A 282 -10.39 7.18 -13.33
N PHE A 283 -9.67 6.40 -12.52
CA PHE A 283 -8.23 6.53 -12.32
C PHE A 283 -7.46 6.37 -13.63
N LEU A 284 -7.73 5.33 -14.43
CA LEU A 284 -7.09 5.15 -15.74
C LEU A 284 -7.42 6.28 -16.72
N GLY A 285 -8.65 6.80 -16.68
CA GLY A 285 -9.05 7.97 -17.45
C GLY A 285 -8.20 9.19 -17.07
N MET A 286 -8.08 9.47 -15.77
CA MET A 286 -7.25 10.55 -15.24
C MET A 286 -5.77 10.37 -15.60
N MET A 287 -5.23 9.15 -15.57
CA MET A 287 -3.84 8.90 -15.98
C MET A 287 -3.61 9.28 -17.45
N ARG A 288 -4.61 9.11 -18.33
CA ARG A 288 -4.48 9.43 -19.76
C ARG A 288 -4.69 10.91 -20.09
N GLU A 289 -5.03 11.73 -19.12
CA GLU A 289 -5.11 13.19 -19.32
C GLU A 289 -3.69 13.78 -19.40
N PRO A 290 -3.34 14.50 -20.47
CA PRO A 290 -1.98 15.06 -20.63
C PRO A 290 -1.55 15.97 -19.47
N ALA A 291 -2.50 16.68 -18.86
CA ALA A 291 -2.22 17.54 -17.71
C ALA A 291 -1.69 16.77 -16.49
N HIS A 292 -1.99 15.48 -16.37
CA HIS A 292 -1.61 14.65 -15.23
C HIS A 292 -0.37 13.79 -15.49
N GLU A 293 0.22 13.84 -16.69
CA GLU A 293 1.31 12.94 -17.11
C GLU A 293 2.48 12.92 -16.12
N LYS A 294 2.86 14.08 -15.57
CA LYS A 294 3.98 14.22 -14.64
C LYS A 294 3.58 14.19 -13.16
N LEU A 295 2.28 14.07 -12.89
CA LEU A 295 1.72 14.29 -11.55
C LEU A 295 0.98 13.08 -11.01
N LEU A 296 0.35 12.26 -11.85
CA LEU A 296 -0.46 11.12 -11.40
C LEU A 296 0.25 9.78 -11.67
N PHE A 297 0.40 9.02 -10.60
CA PHE A 297 1.04 7.71 -10.53
C PHE A 297 0.11 6.73 -9.81
N GLY A 298 0.36 5.44 -9.95
CA GLY A 298 -0.28 4.39 -9.16
C GLY A 298 0.77 3.44 -8.60
N ASP A 299 0.52 2.85 -7.44
CA ASP A 299 1.32 1.71 -7.00
C ASP A 299 0.60 0.37 -7.24
N LEU A 300 1.40 -0.69 -7.32
CA LEU A 300 0.96 -2.06 -7.53
C LEU A 300 0.70 -2.82 -6.23
N SER A 301 0.61 -2.14 -5.10
CA SER A 301 0.29 -2.80 -3.84
C SER A 301 -1.13 -3.38 -3.90
N ALA A 302 -1.34 -4.56 -3.31
CA ALA A 302 -2.60 -5.31 -3.32
C ALA A 302 -3.24 -5.68 -4.69
N VAL A 303 -2.77 -5.20 -5.85
CA VAL A 303 -3.45 -5.43 -7.15
C VAL A 303 -3.53 -6.91 -7.56
N THR A 304 -2.71 -7.76 -6.95
CA THR A 304 -2.67 -9.23 -7.12
C THR A 304 -3.63 -9.99 -6.19
N GLN A 305 -4.35 -9.29 -5.30
CA GLN A 305 -5.37 -9.90 -4.44
C GLN A 305 -6.60 -10.34 -5.25
N ILE A 306 -7.30 -11.37 -4.76
CA ILE A 306 -8.41 -12.06 -5.46
C ILE A 306 -9.54 -11.14 -5.94
N ASN A 307 -9.81 -10.07 -5.19
CA ASN A 307 -10.86 -9.10 -5.47
C ASN A 307 -10.46 -8.01 -6.48
N ARG A 308 -9.17 -7.92 -6.83
CA ARG A 308 -8.60 -6.90 -7.75
C ARG A 308 -8.02 -7.53 -9.01
N ALA A 309 -7.41 -8.71 -8.87
CA ALA A 309 -6.58 -9.33 -9.88
C ALA A 309 -7.23 -9.55 -11.26
N PRO A 310 -8.50 -9.98 -11.40
CA PRO A 310 -9.00 -10.37 -12.71
C PRO A 310 -8.99 -9.26 -13.77
N GLU A 311 -9.53 -8.08 -13.45
CA GLU A 311 -9.67 -7.00 -14.45
C GLU A 311 -8.59 -5.92 -14.30
N ALA A 312 -8.24 -5.53 -13.07
CA ALA A 312 -7.24 -4.49 -12.85
C ALA A 312 -5.85 -4.95 -13.32
N LEU A 313 -5.45 -6.18 -12.97
CA LEU A 313 -4.11 -6.69 -13.30
C LEU A 313 -3.93 -6.89 -14.79
N GLN A 314 -4.90 -7.51 -15.46
CA GLN A 314 -4.88 -7.68 -16.92
C GLN A 314 -4.81 -6.34 -17.64
N THR A 315 -5.56 -5.34 -17.18
CA THR A 315 -5.56 -4.00 -17.78
C THR A 315 -4.22 -3.30 -17.57
N LEU A 316 -3.66 -3.35 -16.36
CA LEU A 316 -2.36 -2.75 -16.05
C LEU A 316 -1.21 -3.40 -16.84
N LEU A 317 -1.24 -4.72 -17.02
CA LEU A 317 -0.24 -5.42 -17.84
C LEU A 317 -0.28 -4.98 -19.31
N LEU A 318 -1.47 -4.71 -19.86
CA LEU A 318 -1.62 -4.23 -21.25
C LEU A 318 -1.34 -2.74 -21.43
N ALA A 319 -1.40 -1.94 -20.36
CA ALA A 319 -1.23 -0.49 -20.39
C ALA A 319 0.25 -0.08 -20.36
N GLU A 320 1.04 -0.52 -21.35
CA GLU A 320 2.48 -0.23 -21.44
C GLU A 320 2.80 1.27 -21.44
N ASP A 321 1.91 2.08 -22.02
CA ASP A 321 1.98 3.55 -22.01
C ASP A 321 1.95 4.14 -20.59
N LEU A 322 1.43 3.40 -19.61
CA LEU A 322 1.31 3.82 -18.22
C LEU A 322 2.42 3.24 -17.33
N HIS A 323 3.21 2.26 -17.78
CA HIS A 323 4.16 1.52 -16.92
C HIS A 323 5.23 2.42 -16.29
N GLN A 324 5.64 3.51 -16.93
CA GLN A 324 6.57 4.50 -16.37
C GLN A 324 5.99 5.28 -15.17
N ARG A 325 4.69 5.15 -14.92
CA ARG A 325 3.95 5.82 -13.84
C ARG A 325 3.35 4.83 -12.85
N LEU A 326 3.79 3.57 -12.91
CA LEU A 326 3.45 2.53 -11.94
C LEU A 326 4.65 2.28 -11.02
N LEU A 327 4.39 2.17 -9.73
CA LEU A 327 5.39 1.98 -8.69
C LEU A 327 5.18 0.66 -7.94
N ASN A 328 6.25 -0.03 -7.60
CA ASN A 328 6.19 -1.20 -6.76
C ASN A 328 5.90 -0.84 -5.29
N GLY A 329 4.89 -1.48 -4.72
CA GLY A 329 4.62 -1.52 -3.29
C GLY A 329 3.95 -2.85 -2.94
N SER A 330 4.16 -3.41 -1.75
CA SER A 330 3.63 -4.74 -1.39
C SER A 330 2.28 -4.71 -0.68
N ASP A 331 2.02 -3.66 0.10
CA ASP A 331 0.94 -3.61 1.10
C ASP A 331 1.18 -4.56 2.28
N TYR A 332 2.44 -4.84 2.63
CA TYR A 332 2.75 -5.62 3.84
C TYR A 332 2.12 -4.95 5.07
N PRO A 333 1.48 -5.71 5.98
CA PRO A 333 1.50 -7.17 6.12
C PRO A 333 0.41 -7.96 5.35
N LEU A 334 -0.41 -7.32 4.50
CA LEU A 334 -1.50 -8.02 3.80
C LEU A 334 -1.01 -9.19 2.93
N THR A 335 0.21 -9.10 2.41
CA THR A 335 0.87 -10.18 1.64
C THR A 335 1.06 -11.48 2.45
N GLY A 336 1.05 -11.41 3.77
CA GLY A 336 1.05 -12.56 4.67
C GLY A 336 -0.33 -13.19 4.91
N ILE A 337 -1.42 -12.55 4.46
CA ILE A 337 -2.78 -13.12 4.56
C ILE A 337 -3.01 -14.04 3.36
N LEU A 338 -2.69 -15.32 3.53
CA LEU A 338 -2.84 -16.35 2.49
C LEU A 338 -4.19 -16.30 1.73
N PRO A 339 -5.37 -16.19 2.36
CA PRO A 339 -6.65 -16.21 1.66
C PRO A 339 -6.93 -14.96 0.81
N LEU A 340 -6.14 -13.88 0.90
CA LEU A 340 -6.29 -12.73 0.02
C LEU A 340 -5.79 -13.00 -1.40
N PHE A 341 -5.00 -14.05 -1.61
CA PHE A 341 -4.38 -14.38 -2.90
C PHE A 341 -4.86 -15.73 -3.40
N SER A 342 -5.37 -15.77 -4.64
CA SER A 342 -5.74 -17.01 -5.31
C SER A 342 -4.81 -17.27 -6.49
N LEU A 343 -3.73 -18.01 -6.26
CA LEU A 343 -2.79 -18.36 -7.34
C LEU A 343 -3.44 -19.28 -8.39
N GLN A 344 -4.40 -20.12 -7.98
CA GLN A 344 -5.21 -20.91 -8.91
C GLN A 344 -6.12 -20.03 -9.80
N GLN A 345 -6.62 -18.90 -9.28
CA GLN A 345 -7.33 -17.94 -10.11
C GLN A 345 -6.37 -17.30 -11.13
N LEU A 346 -5.18 -16.88 -10.71
CA LEU A 346 -4.17 -16.32 -11.62
C LEU A 346 -3.77 -17.34 -12.70
N GLU A 347 -3.59 -18.61 -12.34
CA GLU A 347 -3.30 -19.69 -13.28
C GLU A 347 -4.42 -19.90 -14.30
N ARG A 348 -5.67 -20.04 -13.84
CA ARG A 348 -6.83 -20.20 -14.74
C ARG A 348 -7.05 -19.00 -15.65
N LEU A 349 -6.70 -17.81 -15.19
CA LEU A 349 -6.72 -16.59 -15.98
C LEU A 349 -5.55 -16.50 -16.96
N GLY A 350 -4.59 -17.43 -16.93
CA GLY A 350 -3.39 -17.41 -17.77
C GLY A 350 -2.41 -16.30 -17.40
N LEU A 351 -2.50 -15.78 -16.16
CA LEU A 351 -1.64 -14.72 -15.63
C LEU A 351 -0.34 -15.25 -15.04
N LEU A 352 -0.33 -16.51 -14.62
CA LEU A 352 0.80 -17.17 -13.96
C LEU A 352 0.81 -18.65 -14.37
N ASP A 353 1.97 -19.24 -14.64
CA ASP A 353 2.05 -20.68 -14.91
C ASP A 353 1.98 -21.51 -13.61
N ALA A 354 1.56 -22.77 -13.74
CA ALA A 354 1.34 -23.66 -12.61
C ALA A 354 2.62 -23.90 -11.77
N GLN A 355 3.77 -24.09 -12.43
CA GLN A 355 5.03 -24.35 -11.72
C GLN A 355 5.45 -23.15 -10.88
N THR A 356 5.34 -21.94 -11.45
CA THR A 356 5.61 -20.70 -10.72
C THR A 356 4.59 -20.50 -9.60
N ALA A 357 3.31 -20.81 -9.82
CA ALA A 357 2.28 -20.73 -8.79
C ALA A 357 2.62 -21.57 -7.55
N ASP A 358 3.09 -22.81 -7.75
CA ASP A 358 3.50 -23.70 -6.65
C ASP A 358 4.71 -23.14 -5.87
N VAL A 359 5.71 -22.60 -6.57
CA VAL A 359 6.92 -22.05 -5.95
C VAL A 359 6.59 -20.78 -5.16
N VAL A 360 5.85 -19.85 -5.77
CA VAL A 360 5.37 -18.63 -5.12
C VAL A 360 4.49 -18.99 -3.91
N ALA A 361 3.71 -20.07 -4.01
CA ALA A 361 2.91 -20.54 -2.89
C ALA A 361 3.75 -21.00 -1.68
N GLU A 362 4.89 -21.61 -1.93
CA GLU A 362 5.83 -22.05 -0.89
C GLU A 362 6.51 -20.83 -0.24
N ILE A 363 7.00 -19.90 -1.06
CA ILE A 363 7.69 -18.68 -0.61
C ILE A 363 6.82 -17.86 0.35
N GLN A 364 5.52 -17.71 0.08
CA GLN A 364 4.63 -16.89 0.91
C GLN A 364 4.62 -17.29 2.39
N LYS A 365 4.80 -18.58 2.69
CA LYS A 365 4.82 -19.13 4.05
C LYS A 365 6.09 -18.76 4.83
N HIS A 366 7.16 -18.42 4.10
CA HIS A 366 8.46 -18.02 4.64
C HIS A 366 8.62 -16.51 4.61
N ASN A 367 8.43 -15.89 3.45
CA ASN A 367 8.72 -14.50 3.20
C ASN A 367 7.62 -13.83 2.33
N PRO A 368 6.64 -13.16 2.95
CA PRO A 368 5.54 -12.51 2.22
C PRO A 368 5.96 -11.32 1.36
N LEU A 369 7.09 -10.65 1.67
CA LEU A 369 7.64 -9.58 0.82
C LEU A 369 8.23 -10.16 -0.47
N LEU A 370 9.06 -11.20 -0.33
CA LEU A 370 9.63 -11.89 -1.48
C LEU A 370 8.55 -12.57 -2.33
N PHE A 371 7.51 -13.13 -1.70
CA PHE A 371 6.35 -13.67 -2.40
C PHE A 371 5.73 -12.64 -3.35
N ASP A 372 5.47 -11.43 -2.87
CA ASP A 372 4.82 -10.39 -3.66
C ASP A 372 5.70 -9.95 -4.84
N LEU A 373 7.00 -9.76 -4.60
CA LEU A 373 7.96 -9.43 -5.65
C LEU A 373 8.05 -10.53 -6.71
N VAL A 374 8.25 -11.78 -6.30
CA VAL A 374 8.36 -12.93 -7.22
C VAL A 374 7.06 -13.11 -8.00
N LEU A 375 5.90 -12.99 -7.35
CA LEU A 375 4.60 -13.05 -8.01
C LEU A 375 4.52 -11.99 -9.11
N LYS A 376 4.73 -10.71 -8.79
CA LYS A 376 4.62 -9.60 -9.75
C LYS A 376 5.60 -9.70 -10.91
N ARG A 377 6.84 -10.13 -10.66
CA ARG A 377 7.88 -10.31 -11.69
C ARG A 377 7.53 -11.41 -12.69
N ASN A 378 6.78 -12.42 -12.28
CA ASN A 378 6.45 -13.57 -13.13
C ASN A 378 5.08 -13.47 -13.82
N LEU A 379 4.25 -12.49 -13.47
CA LEU A 379 2.98 -12.24 -14.15
C LEU A 379 3.19 -12.00 -15.65
N VAL A 380 2.32 -12.62 -16.45
CA VAL A 380 2.28 -12.42 -17.91
C VAL A 380 0.84 -12.40 -18.39
N TRP A 381 0.49 -11.47 -19.28
CA TRP A 381 -0.81 -11.47 -19.92
C TRP A 381 -0.68 -11.13 -21.39
N LYS A 382 -1.08 -12.05 -22.28
CA LYS A 382 -0.95 -11.89 -23.74
C LYS A 382 0.47 -11.48 -24.19
N GLY A 383 1.50 -11.98 -23.51
CA GLY A 383 2.90 -11.67 -23.78
C GLY A 383 3.44 -10.40 -23.08
N HIS A 384 2.58 -9.62 -22.44
CA HIS A 384 2.97 -8.42 -21.70
C HIS A 384 3.35 -8.75 -20.26
N ARG A 385 4.37 -8.07 -19.75
CA ARG A 385 4.92 -8.19 -18.38
C ARG A 385 5.18 -6.81 -17.81
N PHE A 386 5.24 -6.68 -16.49
CA PHE A 386 5.73 -5.44 -15.88
C PHE A 386 7.24 -5.28 -16.14
N PRO A 387 7.68 -4.16 -16.74
CA PRO A 387 9.09 -3.90 -17.01
C PRO A 387 9.83 -3.51 -15.73
N ARG A 388 11.17 -3.54 -15.77
CA ARG A 388 12.01 -3.23 -14.60
C ARG A 388 11.70 -1.89 -13.93
N GLN A 389 11.32 -0.88 -14.71
CA GLN A 389 11.08 0.48 -14.21
C GLN A 389 9.92 0.57 -13.21
N VAL A 390 9.00 -0.40 -13.24
CA VAL A 390 7.92 -0.50 -12.25
C VAL A 390 8.47 -0.88 -10.87
N PHE A 391 9.56 -1.64 -10.84
CA PHE A 391 10.21 -2.12 -9.61
C PHE A 391 11.32 -1.18 -9.13
N GLU A 392 12.04 -0.52 -10.05
CA GLU A 392 13.12 0.43 -9.77
C GLU A 392 12.57 1.83 -9.42
N THR A 393 11.88 1.95 -8.28
CA THR A 393 11.11 3.14 -7.87
C THR A 393 11.90 4.22 -7.13
N ALA A 394 13.14 3.96 -6.71
CA ALA A 394 13.91 4.88 -5.86
C ALA A 394 14.01 6.31 -6.41
N ASP A 395 14.25 6.45 -7.71
CA ASP A 395 14.44 7.75 -8.37
C ASP A 395 13.19 8.66 -8.27
N PHE A 396 12.00 8.09 -8.03
CA PHE A 396 10.78 8.87 -7.81
C PHE A 396 10.78 9.59 -6.44
N PHE A 397 11.34 8.94 -5.42
CA PHE A 397 11.29 9.39 -4.02
C PHE A 397 12.54 10.15 -3.57
N LEU A 398 13.62 10.04 -4.35
CA LEU A 398 14.82 10.82 -4.09
C LEU A 398 14.61 12.29 -4.48
N PRO A 399 15.10 13.25 -3.67
CA PRO A 399 15.06 14.66 -4.04
C PRO A 399 15.73 14.86 -5.39
N LYS A 400 15.13 15.68 -6.26
CA LYS A 400 15.78 16.06 -7.51
C LYS A 400 17.07 16.80 -7.14
N ALA A 401 18.22 16.28 -7.58
CA ALA A 401 19.50 16.95 -7.36
C ALA A 401 19.39 18.40 -7.86
N HIS A 402 19.34 19.37 -6.94
CA HIS A 402 19.42 20.77 -7.28
C HIS A 402 20.76 20.97 -7.99
N HIS A 403 20.72 21.05 -9.32
CA HIS A 403 21.85 21.56 -10.09
C HIS A 403 22.13 22.96 -9.56
N GLY A 404 23.23 23.07 -8.82
CA GLY A 404 23.49 24.20 -7.94
C GLY A 404 23.31 25.53 -8.64
N ARG A 405 22.46 26.38 -8.06
CA ARG A 405 22.78 27.81 -8.06
C ARG A 405 24.08 27.95 -7.29
N ARG A 406 25.21 27.90 -8.01
CA ARG A 406 26.41 28.60 -7.58
C ARG A 406 25.97 30.05 -7.36
N GLN A 407 25.77 30.43 -6.10
CA GLN A 407 25.74 31.82 -5.71
C GLN A 407 27.10 32.38 -6.14
N ARG A 408 27.11 33.11 -7.26
CA ARG A 408 28.03 34.22 -7.41
C ARG A 408 27.45 35.32 -6.55
N LEU A 409 28.12 35.64 -5.44
CA LEU A 409 28.46 36.99 -5.03
C LEU A 409 29.65 36.90 -4.08
#